data_AF-A0A0Q7B3T3-F1
#
_entry.id   AF-A0A0Q7B3T3-F1
#
_cell.length_a   1.000
_cell.length_b   1.000
_cell.length_c   1.000
_cell.angle_alpha   90.00
_cell.angle_beta   90.00
_cell.angle_gamma   90.00
#
_symmetry.space_group_name_H-M   'P 1'
#
loop_
_entity.id
_entity.type
_entity.pdbx_description
1 polymer ?
#
loop_
_entity_poly.entity_id
_entity_poly.type
_entity_poly.pdbx_seq_one_letter_code
_entity_poly.pdbx_strand_id
1 'polypeptide(L)'
;MNASTGSTVQATAPVEPTPAATTATANAPCAVRLSKTFGEACYAAASADLASGGSATFPNTRAGYRGGITATCNNGAITWSASSCTYIASVPKAATSAATTAAAAATTASASSYRIGTYYFPGWKSNQVGNERKQPWDTIKLYTDREPTLGWYSEDGPGVMTQQLKWMRDYGIDYVVFDSYWGADNKAPLTAGINAYLNAPDRYGVEFSVMWANHTTYTFSKSHFEALFDFWAANYFKRSDYVKLDGKPVVFIFSAETLDNNAKALGMTTEALVAMAESAVKAKGLPGIVFIGGGSPSAKNYSSSSGYQGFSTYNYHSPVSIALTPLRPENISRSYAELDTSYQNQWSWMQKNASGIYVTPITSGWDKRPWGGSKDPLHDDSRSTPGEFRNHLLAARSFIDKYPTLTRRMGVICCWNEYGEGSFIEPTKVDGTKYLEQIRDVFGTNTD
;
A
#
# COMPACT_ATOMS: atom_id res chain seq x y z
N MET A 1 -62.62 61.95 -44.01
CA MET A 1 -63.49 61.20 -44.92
C MET A 1 -62.69 60.02 -45.46
N ASN A 2 -63.36 58.86 -45.51
CA ASN A 2 -63.08 57.57 -46.18
C ASN A 2 -61.76 57.41 -46.95
N ALA A 3 -60.98 56.34 -46.67
CA ALA A 3 -61.10 54.98 -47.23
C ALA A 3 -60.77 54.95 -48.73
N SER A 4 -60.03 54.01 -49.33
CA SER A 4 -59.65 52.66 -48.96
C SER A 4 -58.55 52.17 -49.93
N THR A 5 -57.93 51.04 -49.56
CA THR A 5 -57.43 49.95 -50.43
C THR A 5 -56.27 50.19 -51.42
N GLY A 6 -55.16 49.49 -51.16
CA GLY A 6 -54.16 49.08 -52.15
C GLY A 6 -53.15 48.10 -51.51
N SER A 7 -53.19 46.84 -51.94
CA SER A 7 -52.65 45.66 -51.26
C SER A 7 -51.13 45.49 -51.23
N THR A 8 -50.67 44.98 -50.08
CA THR A 8 -49.56 44.05 -49.76
C THR A 8 -48.62 43.52 -50.86
N VAL A 9 -47.30 43.60 -50.61
CA VAL A 9 -46.37 42.47 -50.41
C VAL A 9 -45.16 42.97 -49.59
N GLN A 10 -44.80 42.34 -48.47
CA GLN A 10 -43.38 42.01 -48.17
C GLN A 10 -43.22 41.00 -47.01
N ALA A 11 -42.57 39.90 -47.41
CA ALA A 11 -41.86 38.82 -46.70
C ALA A 11 -41.94 38.68 -45.17
N THR A 12 -42.42 37.50 -44.75
CA THR A 12 -42.32 36.91 -43.41
C THR A 12 -40.96 36.24 -43.18
N ALA A 13 -40.35 36.48 -42.02
CA ALA A 13 -39.40 35.58 -41.37
C ALA A 13 -40.05 35.01 -40.08
N PRO A 14 -39.73 33.78 -39.65
CA PRO A 14 -40.50 33.05 -38.64
C PRO A 14 -40.26 33.59 -37.23
N VAL A 15 -41.34 33.69 -36.46
CA VAL A 15 -41.29 33.94 -35.00
C VAL A 15 -40.93 32.62 -34.31
N GLU A 16 -39.82 32.60 -33.58
CA GLU A 16 -39.42 31.49 -32.73
C GLU A 16 -40.49 31.21 -31.65
N PRO A 17 -40.79 29.93 -31.34
CA PRO A 17 -41.64 29.61 -30.22
C PRO A 17 -40.88 29.86 -28.90
N THR A 18 -41.55 30.54 -27.98
CA THR A 18 -41.17 30.69 -26.58
C THR A 18 -40.80 29.32 -25.99
N PRO A 19 -39.65 29.16 -25.29
CA PRO A 19 -39.30 27.87 -24.72
C PRO A 19 -40.31 27.52 -23.63
N ALA A 20 -40.97 26.38 -23.82
CA ALA A 20 -41.72 25.73 -22.76
C ALA A 20 -40.76 25.49 -21.59
N ALA A 21 -41.15 25.95 -20.40
CA ALA A 21 -40.47 25.59 -19.17
C ALA A 21 -40.60 24.07 -18.96
N THR A 22 -39.61 23.31 -19.44
CA THR A 22 -39.41 21.94 -19.00
C THR A 22 -38.88 22.01 -17.58
N THR A 23 -39.76 21.87 -16.61
CA THR A 23 -39.40 21.44 -15.26
C THR A 23 -38.79 20.05 -15.37
N ALA A 24 -37.48 19.98 -15.61
CA ALA A 24 -36.71 18.76 -15.42
C ALA A 24 -36.72 18.46 -13.91
N THR A 25 -37.57 17.54 -13.49
CA THR A 25 -37.48 16.92 -12.17
C THR A 25 -36.21 16.09 -12.16
N ALA A 26 -35.11 16.74 -11.83
CA ALA A 26 -33.82 16.11 -11.73
C ALA A 26 -33.84 15.15 -10.51
N ASN A 27 -33.77 13.86 -10.81
CA ASN A 27 -33.76 12.76 -9.85
C ASN A 27 -32.46 11.96 -10.01
N ALA A 28 -31.30 12.64 -10.01
CA ALA A 28 -30.02 11.96 -10.12
C ALA A 28 -29.69 11.21 -8.80
N PRO A 29 -29.33 9.92 -8.85
CA PRO A 29 -28.85 9.18 -7.69
C PRO A 29 -27.44 9.63 -7.28
N CYS A 30 -27.03 9.30 -6.05
CA CYS A 30 -25.71 9.59 -5.52
C CYS A 30 -24.96 8.29 -5.17
N ALA A 31 -23.69 8.21 -5.54
CA ALA A 31 -22.79 7.17 -5.05
C ALA A 31 -21.91 7.75 -3.93
N VAL A 32 -22.15 7.31 -2.69
CA VAL A 32 -21.31 7.65 -1.54
C VAL A 32 -20.16 6.66 -1.51
N ARG A 33 -18.91 7.11 -1.66
CA ARG A 33 -17.67 6.30 -1.64
C ARG A 33 -16.51 7.09 -1.04
N LEU A 34 -16.70 7.59 0.18
CA LEU A 34 -15.74 8.48 0.83
C LEU A 34 -15.86 8.39 2.35
N SER A 35 -14.82 8.81 3.06
CA SER A 35 -14.87 9.00 4.51
C SER A 35 -15.34 10.41 4.86
N LYS A 36 -16.02 10.55 6.00
CA LYS A 36 -16.46 11.85 6.50
C LYS A 36 -16.14 12.02 7.98
N THR A 37 -15.58 13.18 8.31
CA THR A 37 -15.27 13.62 9.67
C THR A 37 -16.13 14.82 10.03
N PHE A 38 -16.70 14.84 11.24
CA PHE A 38 -17.33 16.01 11.86
C PHE A 38 -16.70 16.30 13.21
N GLY A 39 -15.90 17.38 13.26
CA GLY A 39 -15.11 17.72 14.44
C GLY A 39 -14.23 16.57 14.90
N GLU A 40 -13.91 16.54 16.19
CA GLU A 40 -13.12 15.46 16.79
C GLU A 40 -13.99 14.28 17.23
N ALA A 41 -15.32 14.32 17.13
CA ALA A 41 -16.15 13.26 17.72
C ALA A 41 -16.65 12.23 16.69
N CYS A 42 -16.78 12.61 15.42
CA CYS A 42 -17.41 11.77 14.40
C CYS A 42 -16.43 11.42 13.28
N TYR A 43 -16.30 10.13 12.99
CA TYR A 43 -15.67 9.63 11.78
C TYR A 43 -16.43 8.42 11.23
N ALA A 44 -16.78 8.41 9.94
CA ALA A 44 -17.34 7.24 9.30
C ALA A 44 -16.76 7.07 7.89
N ALA A 45 -16.30 5.86 7.57
CA ALA A 45 -16.12 5.42 6.19
C ALA A 45 -17.48 5.00 5.64
N ALA A 46 -17.91 5.60 4.53
CA ALA A 46 -19.26 5.44 4.02
C ALA A 46 -19.26 4.91 2.59
N SER A 47 -20.01 3.82 2.37
CA SER A 47 -20.27 3.26 1.05
C SER A 47 -21.75 2.94 0.91
N ALA A 48 -22.46 3.64 0.03
CA ALA A 48 -23.87 3.37 -0.30
C ALA A 48 -24.25 4.00 -1.65
N ASP A 49 -25.21 3.41 -2.33
CA ASP A 49 -25.89 4.03 -3.47
C ASP A 49 -27.25 4.53 -3.00
N LEU A 50 -27.49 5.83 -3.18
CA LEU A 50 -28.68 6.52 -2.70
C LEU A 50 -29.49 7.02 -3.90
N ALA A 51 -30.77 6.69 -3.93
CA ALA A 51 -31.71 7.37 -4.81
C ALA A 51 -31.81 8.86 -4.43
N SER A 52 -32.22 9.72 -5.38
CA SER A 52 -32.53 11.12 -5.07
C SER A 52 -33.59 11.20 -3.96
N GLY A 53 -33.33 12.00 -2.92
CA GLY A 53 -34.14 12.07 -1.70
C GLY A 53 -33.84 10.98 -0.66
N GLY A 54 -33.00 10.01 -0.98
CA GLY A 54 -32.60 8.92 -0.08
C GLY A 54 -31.50 9.33 0.89
N SER A 55 -31.44 8.65 2.03
CA SER A 55 -30.38 8.83 3.03
C SER A 55 -29.89 7.50 3.60
N ALA A 56 -28.64 7.47 4.03
CA ALA A 56 -28.05 6.35 4.77
C ALA A 56 -27.24 6.87 5.95
N THR A 57 -27.38 6.19 7.09
CA THR A 57 -26.61 6.48 8.31
C THR A 57 -25.50 5.46 8.46
N PHE A 58 -24.28 5.96 8.58
CA PHE A 58 -23.08 5.18 8.78
C PHE A 58 -22.66 5.25 10.24
N PRO A 59 -22.33 4.11 10.87
CA PRO A 59 -21.90 4.10 12.26
C PRO A 59 -20.64 4.94 12.42
N ASN A 60 -20.58 5.69 13.53
CA ASN A 60 -19.36 6.35 13.93
C ASN A 60 -18.33 5.27 14.28
N THR A 61 -17.21 5.29 13.56
CA THR A 61 -16.09 4.37 13.70
C THR A 61 -14.94 4.97 14.52
N ARG A 62 -15.10 6.21 15.03
CA ARG A 62 -14.12 6.82 15.92
C ARG A 62 -14.15 6.14 17.30
N ALA A 63 -13.00 5.62 17.72
CA ALA A 63 -12.86 4.94 19.00
C ALA A 63 -13.23 5.85 20.18
N GLY A 64 -13.95 5.30 21.15
CA GLY A 64 -14.44 6.05 22.32
C GLY A 64 -15.67 6.92 22.03
N TYR A 65 -16.20 6.92 20.81
CA TYR A 65 -17.42 7.64 20.46
C TYR A 65 -18.47 6.68 19.88
N ARG A 66 -19.75 6.97 20.14
CA ARG A 66 -20.90 6.27 19.54
C ARG A 66 -21.73 7.20 18.69
N GLY A 67 -22.57 6.61 17.86
CA GLY A 67 -23.57 7.30 17.05
C GLY A 67 -23.24 7.17 15.57
N GLY A 68 -23.42 8.20 14.78
CA GLY A 68 -23.28 8.06 13.32
C GLY A 68 -23.40 9.35 12.53
N ILE A 69 -23.01 9.23 11.27
CA ILE A 69 -23.08 10.30 10.27
C ILE A 69 -24.07 9.86 9.20
N THR A 70 -24.98 10.76 8.82
CA THR A 70 -25.97 10.53 7.77
C THR A 70 -25.56 11.26 6.50
N ALA A 71 -25.56 10.53 5.38
CA ALA A 71 -25.49 11.11 4.04
C ALA A 71 -26.91 11.18 3.46
N THR A 72 -27.26 12.31 2.85
CA THR A 72 -28.53 12.50 2.13
C THR A 72 -28.23 12.90 0.70
N CYS A 73 -28.83 12.20 -0.25
CA CYS A 73 -28.73 12.53 -1.66
C CYS A 73 -29.84 13.52 -2.04
N ASN A 74 -29.47 14.66 -2.58
CA ASN A 74 -30.38 15.64 -3.16
C ASN A 74 -29.97 15.86 -4.61
N ASN A 75 -30.59 15.08 -5.52
CA ASN A 75 -30.40 15.19 -6.96
C ASN A 75 -28.91 15.23 -7.37
N GLY A 76 -28.18 14.14 -7.10
CA GLY A 76 -26.76 13.98 -7.44
C GLY A 76 -25.79 14.69 -6.49
N ALA A 77 -26.27 15.53 -5.57
CA ALA A 77 -25.45 16.16 -4.54
C ALA A 77 -25.61 15.46 -3.19
N ILE A 78 -24.50 15.17 -2.51
CA ILE A 78 -24.51 14.56 -1.18
C ILE A 78 -24.38 15.66 -0.12
N THR A 79 -25.33 15.74 0.80
CA THR A 79 -25.21 16.52 2.04
C THR A 79 -24.99 15.59 3.22
N TRP A 80 -24.28 16.08 4.24
CA TRP A 80 -23.87 15.29 5.39
C TRP A 80 -24.37 15.94 6.68
N SER A 81 -24.83 15.13 7.64
CA SER A 81 -25.15 15.58 8.99
C SER A 81 -24.66 14.58 10.04
N ALA A 82 -24.32 15.07 11.22
CA ALA A 82 -24.03 14.24 12.39
C ALA A 82 -25.19 14.41 13.38
N SER A 83 -25.88 13.32 13.74
CA SER A 83 -27.05 13.38 14.63
C SER A 83 -26.75 12.95 16.07
N SER A 84 -25.62 12.27 16.31
CA SER A 84 -25.07 12.03 17.65
C SER A 84 -23.66 11.46 17.52
N CYS A 85 -22.67 12.12 18.12
CA CYS A 85 -21.33 11.55 18.30
C CYS A 85 -20.89 11.81 19.72
N THR A 86 -21.24 10.88 20.60
CA THR A 86 -21.05 11.04 22.04
C THR A 86 -19.91 10.19 22.52
N TYR A 87 -19.06 10.76 23.39
CA TYR A 87 -18.01 10.02 24.04
C TYR A 87 -18.60 8.98 24.99
N ILE A 88 -18.18 7.73 24.85
CA ILE A 88 -18.60 6.60 25.66
C ILE A 88 -17.35 5.83 26.07
N ALA A 89 -16.98 5.94 27.35
CA ALA A 89 -15.68 5.52 27.88
C ALA A 89 -15.42 3.99 27.88
N SER A 90 -16.13 3.19 27.08
CA SER A 90 -15.86 1.76 26.83
C SER A 90 -16.81 1.18 25.77
N VAL A 91 -16.29 0.33 24.87
CA VAL A 91 -17.08 -0.40 23.87
C VAL A 91 -17.19 -1.88 24.30
N PRO A 92 -18.39 -2.47 24.43
CA PRO A 92 -18.56 -3.90 24.67
C PRO A 92 -18.13 -4.75 23.46
N LYS A 93 -17.55 -5.92 23.74
CA LYS A 93 -17.06 -6.91 22.79
C LYS A 93 -18.19 -7.46 21.88
N ALA A 94 -18.01 -7.42 20.56
CA ALA A 94 -18.93 -8.02 19.59
C ALA A 94 -18.76 -9.55 19.51
N ALA A 95 -19.88 -10.27 19.28
CA ALA A 95 -19.93 -11.71 19.13
C ALA A 95 -19.52 -12.16 17.72
N THR A 96 -18.74 -13.24 17.64
CA THR A 96 -18.20 -13.84 16.42
C THR A 96 -19.19 -14.82 15.78
N SER A 97 -19.47 -14.67 14.48
CA SER A 97 -20.15 -15.69 13.65
C SER A 97 -19.14 -16.55 12.90
N ALA A 98 -19.47 -17.84 12.73
CA ALA A 98 -18.62 -18.87 12.14
C ALA A 98 -18.67 -18.89 10.61
N ALA A 99 -17.53 -19.11 9.96
CA ALA A 99 -17.38 -19.26 8.52
C ALA A 99 -17.27 -20.74 8.10
N THR A 100 -17.96 -21.11 7.03
CA THR A 100 -17.94 -22.42 6.38
C THR A 100 -16.85 -22.50 5.30
N THR A 101 -16.25 -23.68 5.16
CA THR A 101 -15.15 -24.01 4.24
C THR A 101 -15.65 -24.48 2.87
N ALA A 102 -14.99 -24.08 1.79
CA ALA A 102 -15.14 -24.67 0.45
C ALA A 102 -13.76 -25.00 -0.13
N ALA A 103 -13.65 -26.18 -0.74
CA ALA A 103 -12.42 -26.80 -1.21
C ALA A 103 -12.07 -26.41 -2.65
N ALA A 104 -10.76 -26.34 -2.92
CA ALA A 104 -10.16 -25.93 -4.19
C ALA A 104 -10.08 -27.08 -5.22
N ALA A 105 -10.34 -26.76 -6.49
CA ALA A 105 -9.93 -27.55 -7.64
C ALA A 105 -8.89 -26.76 -8.44
N ALA A 106 -7.77 -27.40 -8.76
CA ALA A 106 -6.65 -26.80 -9.49
C ALA A 106 -6.83 -26.98 -11.00
N THR A 107 -6.63 -25.90 -11.76
CA THR A 107 -6.45 -25.95 -13.22
C THR A 107 -5.29 -25.07 -13.68
N THR A 108 -4.69 -25.55 -14.76
CA THR A 108 -3.37 -25.27 -15.33
C THR A 108 -3.14 -23.83 -15.83
N ALA A 109 -1.97 -23.28 -15.52
CA ALA A 109 -1.57 -21.90 -15.82
C ALA A 109 -1.27 -21.64 -17.32
N SER A 110 -1.90 -20.57 -17.84
CA SER A 110 -1.58 -19.89 -19.11
C SER A 110 -0.47 -18.84 -18.90
N ALA A 111 0.24 -18.50 -19.97
CA ALA A 111 1.48 -17.71 -20.02
C ALA A 111 1.36 -16.19 -19.68
N SER A 112 0.61 -15.80 -18.64
CA SER A 112 0.50 -14.39 -18.22
C SER A 112 0.34 -14.18 -16.72
N SER A 113 1.10 -14.89 -15.88
CA SER A 113 1.04 -14.69 -14.42
C SER A 113 1.80 -13.43 -13.98
N TYR A 114 1.14 -12.57 -13.22
CA TYR A 114 1.80 -11.54 -12.42
C TYR A 114 2.59 -12.21 -11.28
N ARG A 115 3.58 -11.50 -10.73
CA ARG A 115 4.19 -11.84 -9.44
C ARG A 115 3.92 -10.70 -8.47
N ILE A 116 2.95 -10.87 -7.59
CA ILE A 116 2.57 -9.84 -6.63
C ILE A 116 3.13 -10.21 -5.27
N GLY A 117 3.87 -9.29 -4.66
CA GLY A 117 4.36 -9.46 -3.30
C GLY A 117 3.86 -8.42 -2.34
N THR A 118 4.26 -8.56 -1.08
CA THR A 118 4.00 -7.58 -0.02
C THR A 118 5.23 -7.37 0.84
N TYR A 119 5.45 -6.14 1.32
CA TYR A 119 6.38 -5.90 2.41
C TYR A 119 5.79 -6.40 3.74
N TYR A 120 6.65 -6.73 4.70
CA TYR A 120 6.26 -7.25 6.01
C TYR A 120 7.11 -6.62 7.11
N PHE A 121 6.46 -5.95 8.05
CA PHE A 121 7.08 -5.36 9.22
C PHE A 121 7.12 -6.38 10.38
N PRO A 122 8.31 -6.79 10.85
CA PRO A 122 8.47 -7.82 11.89
C PRO A 122 8.59 -7.24 13.31
N GLY A 123 7.82 -6.18 13.60
CA GLY A 123 7.91 -5.43 14.85
C GLY A 123 6.76 -5.64 15.85
N TRP A 124 5.93 -6.66 15.70
CA TRP A 124 4.71 -6.86 16.51
C TRP A 124 4.89 -7.71 17.77
N LYS A 125 5.99 -8.43 17.89
CA LYS A 125 6.35 -9.18 19.12
C LYS A 125 6.75 -8.25 20.27
N SER A 126 6.03 -8.33 21.37
CA SER A 126 6.35 -7.60 22.60
C SER A 126 7.77 -7.90 23.11
N ASN A 127 8.46 -6.84 23.54
CA ASN A 127 9.82 -6.85 24.10
C ASN A 127 10.89 -7.45 23.17
N GLN A 128 10.63 -7.57 21.86
CA GLN A 128 11.63 -7.99 20.89
C GLN A 128 12.75 -6.96 20.79
N VAL A 129 13.99 -7.43 20.69
CA VAL A 129 15.16 -6.56 20.46
C VAL A 129 15.01 -5.84 19.12
N GLY A 130 15.26 -4.53 19.13
CA GLY A 130 15.15 -3.65 17.97
C GLY A 130 13.80 -2.94 17.82
N ASN A 131 12.79 -3.32 18.61
CA ASN A 131 11.51 -2.62 18.56
C ASN A 131 11.65 -1.21 19.13
N GLU A 132 11.12 -0.22 18.41
CA GLU A 132 10.99 1.15 18.93
C GLU A 132 10.05 1.20 20.16
N ARG A 133 9.01 0.35 20.15
CA ARG A 133 8.02 0.23 21.22
C ARG A 133 8.07 -1.16 21.85
N LYS A 134 8.30 -1.23 23.17
CA LYS A 134 8.29 -2.50 23.91
C LYS A 134 6.96 -3.26 23.78
N GLN A 135 5.85 -2.54 23.71
CA GLN A 135 4.52 -3.09 23.49
C GLN A 135 3.94 -2.43 22.23
N PRO A 136 4.28 -2.95 21.04
CA PRO A 136 3.96 -2.29 19.77
C PRO A 136 2.45 -2.17 19.54
N TRP A 137 1.67 -3.13 20.04
CA TRP A 137 0.21 -3.13 19.91
C TRP A 137 -0.52 -2.08 20.76
N ASP A 138 0.10 -1.54 21.81
CA ASP A 138 -0.64 -0.71 22.77
C ASP A 138 -1.17 0.59 22.16
N THR A 139 -0.42 1.22 21.27
CA THR A 139 -0.90 2.38 20.53
C THR A 139 -1.88 2.01 19.42
N ILE A 140 -1.78 0.81 18.85
CA ILE A 140 -2.68 0.33 17.80
C ILE A 140 -4.07 0.00 18.38
N LYS A 141 -4.15 -0.52 19.61
CA LYS A 141 -5.42 -0.84 20.30
C LYS A 141 -6.36 0.37 20.44
N LEU A 142 -5.85 1.59 20.33
CA LEU A 142 -6.65 2.82 20.32
C LEU A 142 -7.42 3.03 19.01
N TYR A 143 -7.12 2.26 17.95
CA TYR A 143 -7.68 2.33 16.61
C TYR A 143 -8.38 1.01 16.30
N THR A 144 -9.66 0.92 16.65
CA THR A 144 -10.42 -0.35 16.65
C THR A 144 -10.62 -0.97 15.27
N ASP A 145 -10.48 -0.17 14.21
CA ASP A 145 -10.49 -0.62 12.82
C ASP A 145 -9.23 -1.40 12.41
N ARG A 146 -8.16 -1.30 13.20
CA ARG A 146 -6.87 -1.95 12.94
C ARG A 146 -6.67 -3.27 13.68
N GLU A 147 -7.67 -3.76 14.43
CA GLU A 147 -7.52 -5.04 15.13
C GLU A 147 -7.44 -6.19 14.13
N PRO A 148 -6.32 -6.94 14.05
CA PRO A 148 -6.19 -8.06 13.14
C PRO A 148 -7.25 -9.12 13.43
N THR A 149 -7.68 -9.86 12.41
CA THR A 149 -8.55 -11.03 12.60
C THR A 149 -7.90 -12.09 13.52
N LEU A 150 -6.56 -12.19 13.48
CA LEU A 150 -5.76 -13.06 14.35
C LEU A 150 -5.57 -12.51 15.78
N GLY A 151 -6.14 -11.35 16.09
CA GLY A 151 -5.94 -10.66 17.36
C GLY A 151 -4.56 -9.99 17.46
N TRP A 152 -4.21 -9.55 18.67
CA TRP A 152 -2.94 -8.89 18.98
C TRP A 152 -1.81 -9.92 19.10
N TYR A 153 -1.40 -10.46 17.96
CA TYR A 153 -0.50 -11.61 17.88
C TYR A 153 0.97 -11.26 18.10
N SER A 154 1.78 -12.27 18.40
CA SER A 154 3.23 -12.26 18.10
C SER A 154 3.43 -12.96 16.76
N GLU A 155 4.32 -12.49 15.90
CA GLU A 155 4.51 -13.07 14.55
C GLU A 155 4.88 -14.56 14.61
N ASP A 156 5.64 -14.93 15.64
CA ASP A 156 6.04 -16.31 15.95
C ASP A 156 5.02 -17.06 16.84
N GLY A 157 3.83 -16.49 17.03
CA GLY A 157 2.73 -17.12 17.72
C GLY A 157 2.20 -18.35 16.97
N PRO A 158 1.60 -19.33 17.68
CA PRO A 158 1.10 -20.55 17.06
C PRO A 158 0.11 -20.26 15.92
N GLY A 159 0.44 -20.74 14.71
CA GLY A 159 -0.44 -20.65 13.54
C GLY A 159 -0.54 -19.28 12.87
N VAL A 160 0.07 -18.22 13.42
CA VAL A 160 -0.03 -16.85 12.89
C VAL A 160 0.55 -16.77 11.48
N MET A 161 1.86 -17.02 11.34
CA MET A 161 2.51 -16.98 10.02
C MET A 161 1.92 -18.01 9.05
N THR A 162 1.56 -19.21 9.52
CA THR A 162 0.89 -20.22 8.67
C THR A 162 -0.42 -19.69 8.07
N GLN A 163 -1.24 -19.02 8.87
CA GLN A 163 -2.49 -18.44 8.40
C GLN A 163 -2.26 -17.22 7.50
N GLN A 164 -1.28 -16.38 7.81
CA GLN A 164 -0.87 -15.27 6.96
C GLN A 164 -0.40 -15.76 5.58
N LEU A 165 0.46 -16.78 5.51
CA LEU A 165 0.93 -17.38 4.26
C LEU A 165 -0.20 -18.04 3.47
N LYS A 166 -1.15 -18.69 4.17
CA LYS A 166 -2.35 -19.23 3.52
C LYS A 166 -3.16 -18.12 2.87
N TRP A 167 -3.43 -17.03 3.58
CA TRP A 167 -4.13 -15.87 3.01
C TRP A 167 -3.37 -15.25 1.85
N MET A 168 -2.05 -15.05 1.98
CA MET A 168 -1.22 -14.56 0.89
C MET A 168 -1.43 -15.43 -0.36
N ARG A 169 -1.31 -16.74 -0.24
CA ARG A 169 -1.51 -17.63 -1.39
C ARG A 169 -2.93 -17.62 -1.94
N ASP A 170 -3.94 -17.79 -1.08
CA ASP A 170 -5.36 -17.85 -1.47
C ASP A 170 -5.81 -16.60 -2.24
N TYR A 171 -5.19 -15.46 -1.96
CA TYR A 171 -5.55 -14.16 -2.53
C TYR A 171 -4.53 -13.60 -3.54
N GLY A 172 -3.63 -14.46 -4.06
CA GLY A 172 -2.77 -14.10 -5.19
C GLY A 172 -1.53 -13.27 -4.84
N ILE A 173 -1.04 -13.37 -3.60
CA ILE A 173 0.27 -12.87 -3.17
C ILE A 173 1.27 -14.03 -3.27
N ASP A 174 2.28 -13.87 -4.13
CA ASP A 174 3.27 -14.87 -4.49
C ASP A 174 4.54 -14.79 -3.63
N TYR A 175 4.85 -13.63 -3.06
CA TYR A 175 6.04 -13.47 -2.24
C TYR A 175 5.91 -12.42 -1.14
N VAL A 176 6.72 -12.57 -0.09
CA VAL A 176 6.82 -11.61 1.02
C VAL A 176 8.24 -11.06 1.11
N VAL A 177 8.38 -9.75 1.28
CA VAL A 177 9.66 -9.08 1.50
C VAL A 177 9.72 -8.68 2.97
N PHE A 178 10.54 -9.38 3.76
CA PHE A 178 10.71 -9.07 5.18
C PHE A 178 11.65 -7.90 5.37
N ASP A 179 11.23 -6.91 6.15
CA ASP A 179 12.12 -5.88 6.66
C ASP A 179 13.17 -6.56 7.54
N SER A 180 14.44 -6.42 7.16
CA SER A 180 15.55 -7.06 7.85
C SER A 180 16.57 -6.02 8.26
N TYR A 181 16.87 -6.03 9.55
CA TYR A 181 17.76 -5.09 10.19
C TYR A 181 19.06 -5.77 10.58
N TRP A 182 20.14 -5.00 10.61
CA TRP A 182 21.45 -5.45 11.07
C TRP A 182 21.98 -4.53 12.17
N GLY A 183 22.09 -5.07 13.38
CA GLY A 183 22.55 -4.36 14.56
C GLY A 183 24.07 -4.22 14.59
N ALA A 184 24.55 -3.16 15.25
CA ALA A 184 25.98 -2.83 15.35
C ALA A 184 26.85 -3.96 15.93
N ASP A 185 26.25 -4.93 16.64
CA ASP A 185 26.90 -6.11 17.20
C ASP A 185 26.95 -7.31 16.22
N ASN A 186 26.70 -7.08 14.92
CA ASN A 186 26.61 -8.10 13.87
C ASN A 186 25.54 -9.17 14.15
N LYS A 187 24.40 -8.74 14.69
CA LYS A 187 23.22 -9.60 14.87
C LYS A 187 22.00 -8.97 14.22
N ALA A 188 21.10 -9.81 13.73
CA ALA A 188 19.81 -9.37 13.24
C ALA A 188 18.84 -9.21 14.43
N PRO A 189 18.36 -7.98 14.73
CA PRO A 189 17.18 -7.79 15.56
C PRO A 189 15.91 -8.03 14.74
N LEU A 190 14.74 -7.97 15.39
CA LEU A 190 13.44 -8.06 14.73
C LEU A 190 13.23 -9.30 13.82
N THR A 191 13.69 -10.47 14.27
CA THR A 191 13.66 -11.69 13.44
C THR A 191 12.43 -12.57 13.64
N ALA A 192 11.46 -12.23 14.50
CA ALA A 192 10.31 -13.10 14.77
C ALA A 192 9.52 -13.45 13.49
N GLY A 193 9.23 -12.46 12.64
CA GLY A 193 8.49 -12.69 11.39
C GLY A 193 9.20 -13.65 10.42
N ILE A 194 10.46 -13.35 10.07
CA ILE A 194 11.22 -14.22 9.15
C ILE A 194 11.47 -15.60 9.76
N ASN A 195 11.73 -15.70 11.08
CA ASN A 195 11.89 -17.00 11.74
C ASN A 195 10.59 -17.80 11.72
N ALA A 196 9.44 -17.15 11.92
CA ALA A 196 8.14 -17.80 11.80
C ALA A 196 7.91 -18.33 10.38
N TYR A 197 8.30 -17.58 9.35
CA TYR A 197 8.26 -18.06 7.95
C TYR A 197 9.17 -19.28 7.76
N LEU A 198 10.40 -19.23 8.27
CA LEU A 198 11.37 -20.33 8.14
C LEU A 198 10.98 -21.58 8.95
N ASN A 199 10.17 -21.43 9.99
CA ASN A 199 9.68 -22.51 10.85
C ASN A 199 8.28 -23.01 10.52
N ALA A 200 7.54 -22.32 9.64
CA ALA A 200 6.22 -22.81 9.20
C ALA A 200 6.30 -24.26 8.69
N PRO A 201 5.25 -25.07 8.79
CA PRO A 201 5.26 -26.40 8.17
C PRO A 201 5.09 -26.31 6.64
N ASP A 202 4.30 -25.34 6.18
CA ASP A 202 4.01 -25.09 4.77
C ASP A 202 4.02 -23.57 4.51
N ARG A 203 4.51 -23.16 3.33
CA ARG A 203 4.45 -21.77 2.85
C ARG A 203 3.46 -21.58 1.70
N TYR A 204 2.75 -22.63 1.30
CA TYR A 204 1.75 -22.59 0.24
C TYR A 204 2.30 -22.06 -1.09
N GLY A 205 3.61 -22.21 -1.32
CA GLY A 205 4.30 -21.67 -2.49
C GLY A 205 4.56 -20.15 -2.45
N VAL A 206 4.28 -19.46 -1.35
CA VAL A 206 4.69 -18.07 -1.13
C VAL A 206 6.20 -18.05 -0.91
N GLU A 207 6.93 -17.34 -1.76
CA GLU A 207 8.38 -17.15 -1.64
C GLU A 207 8.71 -16.02 -0.65
N PHE A 208 9.97 -15.89 -0.24
CA PHE A 208 10.41 -14.74 0.55
C PHE A 208 11.67 -14.06 0.01
N SER A 209 11.81 -12.77 0.33
CA SER A 209 13.01 -11.95 0.14
C SER A 209 13.27 -11.15 1.42
N VAL A 210 14.42 -10.47 1.48
CA VAL A 210 14.77 -9.56 2.57
C VAL A 210 15.00 -8.15 2.03
N MET A 211 14.62 -7.16 2.84
CA MET A 211 14.95 -5.76 2.62
C MET A 211 15.93 -5.30 3.68
N TRP A 212 17.04 -4.68 3.28
CA TRP A 212 17.89 -3.94 4.21
C TRP A 212 17.15 -2.67 4.68
N ALA A 213 16.58 -2.73 5.88
CA ALA A 213 15.66 -1.72 6.42
C ALA A 213 16.32 -0.73 7.41
N ASN A 214 17.65 -0.77 7.53
CA ASN A 214 18.36 0.07 8.49
C ASN A 214 18.27 1.57 8.18
N HIS A 215 17.91 2.34 9.20
CA HIS A 215 18.36 3.72 9.36
C HIS A 215 19.65 3.68 10.18
N THR A 216 20.80 3.69 9.52
CA THR A 216 22.10 3.50 10.20
C THR A 216 22.37 4.59 11.24
N THR A 217 22.35 4.21 12.52
CA THR A 217 22.64 5.09 13.67
C THR A 217 23.99 4.78 14.33
N TYR A 218 24.76 3.85 13.77
CA TYR A 218 26.06 3.40 14.26
C TYR A 218 27.15 3.62 13.20
N THR A 219 28.42 3.47 13.59
CA THR A 219 29.55 3.55 12.65
C THR A 219 29.51 2.36 11.69
N PHE A 220 29.04 2.61 10.48
CA PHE A 220 29.00 1.63 9.41
C PHE A 220 30.41 1.29 8.92
N SER A 221 30.68 0.01 8.64
CA SER A 221 31.97 -0.45 8.11
C SER A 221 31.79 -1.47 6.98
N LYS A 222 32.83 -1.66 6.17
CA LYS A 222 32.83 -2.68 5.11
C LYS A 222 32.61 -4.08 5.68
N SER A 223 33.33 -4.43 6.75
CA SER A 223 33.22 -5.74 7.39
C SER A 223 31.84 -5.95 8.02
N HIS A 224 31.18 -4.88 8.46
CA HIS A 224 29.81 -4.95 8.97
C HIS A 224 28.80 -5.29 7.86
N PHE A 225 28.94 -4.64 6.71
CA PHE A 225 28.11 -4.92 5.54
C PHE A 225 28.40 -6.32 4.99
N GLU A 226 29.67 -6.73 4.91
CA GLU A 226 30.04 -8.08 4.51
C GLU A 226 29.47 -9.15 5.45
N ALA A 227 29.54 -8.94 6.77
CA ALA A 227 28.95 -9.86 7.76
C ALA A 227 27.44 -10.04 7.58
N LEU A 228 26.71 -8.98 7.22
CA LEU A 228 25.29 -9.05 6.89
C LEU A 228 25.03 -9.96 5.67
N PHE A 229 25.75 -9.76 4.56
CA PHE A 229 25.56 -10.57 3.36
C PHE A 229 26.05 -12.01 3.54
N ASP A 230 27.07 -12.21 4.36
CA ASP A 230 27.52 -13.54 4.80
C ASP A 230 26.41 -14.26 5.57
N PHE A 231 25.76 -13.58 6.50
CA PHE A 231 24.63 -14.10 7.24
C PHE A 231 23.45 -14.44 6.31
N TRP A 232 23.05 -13.54 5.41
CA TRP A 232 21.96 -13.82 4.47
C TRP A 232 22.32 -14.92 3.46
N ALA A 233 23.56 -15.00 2.98
CA ALA A 233 24.01 -16.05 2.08
C ALA A 233 23.99 -17.44 2.74
N ALA A 234 24.37 -17.51 4.02
CA ALA A 234 24.37 -18.75 4.78
C ALA A 234 22.96 -19.24 5.12
N ASN A 235 22.05 -18.31 5.47
CA ASN A 235 20.74 -18.67 6.01
C ASN A 235 19.60 -18.64 4.98
N TYR A 236 19.67 -17.77 3.96
CA TYR A 236 18.52 -17.43 3.11
C TYR A 236 18.74 -17.72 1.63
N PHE A 237 19.82 -17.22 1.02
CA PHE A 237 19.94 -17.14 -0.45
C PHE A 237 19.97 -18.48 -1.19
N LYS A 238 20.36 -19.57 -0.51
CA LYS A 238 20.39 -20.92 -1.08
C LYS A 238 19.04 -21.63 -1.09
N ARG A 239 18.03 -21.08 -0.40
CA ARG A 239 16.74 -21.74 -0.27
C ARG A 239 15.98 -21.71 -1.60
N SER A 240 15.23 -22.77 -1.88
CA SER A 240 14.42 -22.88 -3.10
C SER A 240 13.28 -21.87 -3.13
N ASP A 241 12.71 -21.55 -1.95
CA ASP A 241 11.62 -20.60 -1.74
C ASP A 241 12.09 -19.14 -1.55
N TYR A 242 13.37 -18.83 -1.83
CA TYR A 242 13.86 -17.46 -1.88
C TYR A 242 13.61 -16.84 -3.26
N VAL A 243 13.07 -15.62 -3.30
CA VAL A 243 12.79 -14.88 -4.53
C VAL A 243 14.07 -14.71 -5.35
N LYS A 244 14.06 -15.21 -6.58
CA LYS A 244 15.15 -15.06 -7.54
C LYS A 244 14.71 -14.35 -8.81
N LEU A 245 15.64 -13.60 -9.38
CA LEU A 245 15.57 -13.06 -10.73
C LEU A 245 16.81 -13.54 -11.48
N ASP A 246 16.58 -14.19 -12.62
CA ASP A 246 17.64 -14.73 -13.49
C ASP A 246 18.62 -15.62 -12.69
N GLY A 247 18.06 -16.44 -11.78
CA GLY A 247 18.79 -17.36 -10.92
C GLY A 247 19.47 -16.73 -9.69
N LYS A 248 19.46 -15.39 -9.56
CA LYS A 248 20.13 -14.67 -8.45
C LYS A 248 19.13 -14.26 -7.35
N PRO A 249 19.50 -14.37 -6.06
CA PRO A 249 18.68 -13.85 -4.97
C PRO A 249 18.41 -12.35 -5.14
N VAL A 250 17.16 -11.95 -4.95
CA VAL A 250 16.74 -10.54 -4.95
C VAL A 250 16.82 -9.97 -3.53
N VAL A 251 17.48 -8.82 -3.38
CA VAL A 251 17.56 -8.07 -2.11
C VAL A 251 17.01 -6.66 -2.34
N PHE A 252 16.10 -6.24 -1.49
CA PHE A 252 15.59 -4.87 -1.50
C PHE A 252 16.44 -3.98 -0.57
N ILE A 253 16.61 -2.72 -0.92
CA ILE A 253 17.28 -1.71 -0.09
C ILE A 253 16.23 -0.67 0.26
N PHE A 254 15.84 -0.53 1.53
CA PHE A 254 14.77 0.39 1.93
C PHE A 254 15.12 1.84 1.57
N SER A 255 16.26 2.31 2.08
CA SER A 255 16.76 3.67 1.85
C SER A 255 18.06 3.63 1.07
N ALA A 256 17.98 3.81 -0.25
CA ALA A 256 19.17 4.01 -1.08
C ALA A 256 20.00 5.21 -0.60
N GLU A 257 19.34 6.26 -0.07
CA GLU A 257 20.02 7.44 0.48
C GLU A 257 20.90 7.09 1.69
N THR A 258 20.39 6.26 2.60
CA THR A 258 21.16 5.81 3.76
C THR A 258 22.35 4.97 3.31
N LEU A 259 22.18 4.09 2.32
CA LEU A 259 23.28 3.29 1.79
C LEU A 259 24.32 4.16 1.05
N ASP A 260 23.88 5.16 0.29
CA ASP A 260 24.75 6.14 -0.37
C ASP A 260 25.58 6.93 0.64
N ASN A 261 24.97 7.37 1.74
CA ASN A 261 25.66 8.10 2.80
C ASN A 261 26.68 7.20 3.51
N ASN A 262 26.33 5.94 3.78
CA ASN A 262 27.25 4.95 4.31
C ASN A 262 28.43 4.69 3.37
N ALA A 263 28.19 4.54 2.06
CA ALA A 263 29.23 4.35 1.07
C ALA A 263 30.18 5.56 1.03
N LYS A 264 29.64 6.79 0.99
CA LYS A 264 30.41 8.03 1.03
C LYS A 264 31.28 8.13 2.28
N ALA A 265 30.73 7.79 3.45
CA ALA A 265 31.47 7.79 4.72
C ALA A 265 32.66 6.81 4.71
N LEU A 266 32.61 5.76 3.88
CA LEU A 266 33.70 4.80 3.66
C LEU A 266 34.65 5.21 2.53
N GLY A 267 34.47 6.37 1.91
CA GLY A 267 35.22 6.79 0.72
C GLY A 267 34.90 5.93 -0.52
N MET A 268 33.69 5.36 -0.59
CA MET A 268 33.24 4.49 -1.67
C MET A 268 32.03 5.08 -2.40
N THR A 269 31.80 4.61 -3.63
CA THR A 269 30.49 4.73 -4.29
C THR A 269 29.57 3.62 -3.82
N THR A 270 28.25 3.82 -3.93
CA THR A 270 27.25 2.78 -3.66
C THR A 270 27.47 1.56 -4.55
N GLU A 271 27.79 1.78 -5.84
CA GLU A 271 28.16 0.72 -6.79
C GLU A 271 29.32 -0.14 -6.26
N ALA A 272 30.40 0.47 -5.79
CA ALA A 272 31.53 -0.26 -5.24
C ALA A 272 31.15 -1.04 -3.95
N LEU A 273 30.27 -0.47 -3.12
CA LEU A 273 29.82 -1.10 -1.88
C LEU A 273 28.94 -2.33 -2.15
N VAL A 274 27.99 -2.25 -3.10
CA VAL A 274 27.15 -3.40 -3.47
C VAL A 274 27.93 -4.45 -4.27
N ALA A 275 28.90 -4.04 -5.11
CA ALA A 275 29.79 -4.96 -5.83
C ALA A 275 30.69 -5.76 -4.88
N MET A 276 31.12 -5.15 -3.77
CA MET A 276 31.83 -5.86 -2.70
C MET A 276 30.95 -6.94 -2.07
N ALA A 277 29.70 -6.63 -1.72
CA ALA A 277 28.74 -7.62 -1.22
C ALA A 277 28.46 -8.74 -2.25
N GLU A 278 28.30 -8.39 -3.53
CA GLU A 278 28.11 -9.37 -4.60
C GLU A 278 29.33 -10.31 -4.73
N SER A 279 30.54 -9.77 -4.63
CA SER A 279 31.77 -10.54 -4.68
C SER A 279 31.91 -11.50 -3.49
N ALA A 280 31.55 -11.05 -2.28
CA ALA A 280 31.56 -11.88 -1.08
C ALA A 280 30.62 -13.09 -1.22
N VAL A 281 29.42 -12.91 -1.76
CA VAL A 281 28.51 -14.05 -1.96
C VAL A 281 28.91 -14.95 -3.12
N LYS A 282 29.50 -14.40 -4.20
CA LYS A 282 30.04 -15.18 -5.32
C LYS A 282 31.17 -16.10 -4.86
N ALA A 283 32.03 -15.63 -3.97
CA ALA A 283 33.09 -16.44 -3.36
C ALA A 283 32.54 -17.64 -2.56
N LYS A 284 31.27 -17.60 -2.15
CA LYS A 284 30.55 -18.71 -1.49
C LYS A 284 29.75 -19.60 -2.45
N GLY A 285 29.97 -19.46 -3.76
CA GLY A 285 29.36 -20.27 -4.80
C GLY A 285 27.95 -19.83 -5.24
N LEU A 286 27.52 -18.62 -4.86
CA LEU A 286 26.25 -18.05 -5.33
C LEU A 286 26.45 -17.29 -6.67
N PRO A 287 25.42 -17.17 -7.52
CA PRO A 287 25.52 -16.54 -8.83
C PRO A 287 25.65 -15.00 -8.80
N GLY A 288 25.61 -14.39 -7.60
CA GLY A 288 25.53 -12.95 -7.38
C GLY A 288 24.23 -12.54 -6.69
N ILE A 289 23.87 -11.26 -6.76
CA ILE A 289 22.67 -10.68 -6.13
C ILE A 289 22.01 -9.74 -7.14
N VAL A 290 20.68 -9.67 -7.12
CA VAL A 290 19.91 -8.60 -7.78
C VAL A 290 19.49 -7.61 -6.70
N PHE A 291 20.12 -6.43 -6.69
CA PHE A 291 19.76 -5.36 -5.75
C PHE A 291 18.66 -4.48 -6.33
N ILE A 292 17.57 -4.35 -5.57
CA ILE A 292 16.45 -3.46 -5.86
C ILE A 292 16.55 -2.23 -4.94
N GLY A 293 17.01 -1.12 -5.49
CA GLY A 293 17.19 0.13 -4.77
C GLY A 293 15.86 0.80 -4.42
N GLY A 294 15.65 1.15 -3.15
CA GLY A 294 14.48 1.89 -2.70
C GLY A 294 14.61 3.39 -2.91
N GLY A 295 13.59 4.01 -3.50
CA GLY A 295 13.53 5.47 -3.49
C GLY A 295 12.33 6.14 -4.12
N SER A 296 11.77 7.11 -3.40
CA SER A 296 11.03 8.23 -3.98
C SER A 296 11.96 9.13 -4.80
N PRO A 297 11.53 9.58 -6.01
CA PRO A 297 12.25 10.57 -6.81
C PRO A 297 12.73 11.72 -5.96
N SER A 298 14.03 11.70 -5.74
CA SER A 298 14.85 12.70 -5.08
C SER A 298 16.11 12.84 -5.93
N ALA A 299 17.12 13.60 -5.50
CA ALA A 299 18.40 13.75 -6.20
C ALA A 299 19.25 12.46 -6.24
N LYS A 300 18.62 11.32 -6.53
CA LYS A 300 19.17 9.96 -6.53
C LYS A 300 19.61 9.55 -7.92
N ASN A 301 20.62 8.69 -7.94
CA ASN A 301 21.08 8.06 -9.18
C ASN A 301 20.19 6.83 -9.48
N TYR A 302 19.27 6.99 -10.43
CA TYR A 302 18.44 5.89 -10.94
C TYR A 302 19.02 5.21 -12.18
N SER A 303 20.25 5.56 -12.56
CA SER A 303 20.93 4.93 -13.69
C SER A 303 21.64 3.65 -13.29
N SER A 304 22.16 2.92 -14.28
CA SER A 304 22.95 1.71 -14.10
C SER A 304 24.22 1.94 -13.27
N SER A 305 24.76 3.16 -13.21
CA SER A 305 25.94 3.48 -12.37
C SER A 305 25.64 3.59 -10.87
N SER A 306 24.38 3.38 -10.46
CA SER A 306 24.03 3.23 -9.05
C SER A 306 24.52 1.90 -8.45
N GLY A 307 24.80 0.90 -9.31
CA GLY A 307 25.07 -0.47 -8.91
C GLY A 307 23.83 -1.32 -8.64
N TYR A 308 22.63 -0.72 -8.62
CA TYR A 308 21.37 -1.45 -8.52
C TYR A 308 20.95 -2.01 -9.87
N GLN A 309 20.33 -3.20 -9.86
CA GLN A 309 19.78 -3.84 -11.06
C GLN A 309 18.31 -3.47 -11.30
N GLY A 310 17.68 -2.85 -10.30
CA GLY A 310 16.34 -2.31 -10.41
C GLY A 310 15.97 -1.44 -9.22
N PHE A 311 14.74 -0.97 -9.23
CA PHE A 311 14.21 -0.05 -8.23
C PHE A 311 12.80 -0.45 -7.81
N SER A 312 12.46 -0.06 -6.58
CA SER A 312 11.12 -0.10 -5.99
C SER A 312 11.01 1.04 -4.98
N THR A 313 9.92 1.09 -4.24
CA THR A 313 9.75 2.00 -3.10
C THR A 313 8.84 1.35 -2.09
N TYR A 314 9.11 1.58 -0.80
CA TYR A 314 8.24 1.12 0.28
C TYR A 314 6.92 1.90 0.27
N ASN A 315 6.99 3.24 0.43
CA ASN A 315 5.86 4.15 0.24
C ASN A 315 6.24 5.42 -0.53
N TYR A 316 5.35 5.90 -1.41
CA TYR A 316 5.37 7.28 -1.90
C TYR A 316 4.38 8.11 -1.08
N HIS A 317 4.68 9.39 -0.87
CA HIS A 317 3.80 10.29 -0.08
C HIS A 317 3.30 11.49 -0.87
N SER A 318 3.85 11.71 -2.06
CA SER A 318 3.63 12.92 -2.85
C SER A 318 3.99 12.68 -4.32
N PRO A 319 3.52 13.52 -5.25
CA PRO A 319 3.96 13.47 -6.64
C PRO A 319 5.43 13.85 -6.78
N VAL A 320 6.02 13.49 -7.92
CA VAL A 320 7.42 13.73 -8.29
C VAL A 320 7.81 15.20 -8.12
N SER A 321 6.93 16.12 -8.56
CA SER A 321 7.21 17.57 -8.53
C SER A 321 7.49 18.08 -7.13
N ILE A 322 6.90 17.45 -6.10
CA ILE A 322 7.13 17.78 -4.69
C ILE A 322 8.30 16.97 -4.14
N ALA A 323 8.39 15.68 -4.47
CA ALA A 323 9.46 14.79 -4.00
C ALA A 323 10.86 15.29 -4.38
N LEU A 324 10.99 15.97 -5.53
CA LEU A 324 12.23 16.59 -6.02
C LEU A 324 12.54 17.98 -5.44
N THR A 325 11.67 18.57 -4.61
CA THR A 325 11.93 19.90 -4.04
C THR A 325 13.06 19.85 -2.98
N PRO A 326 14.10 20.72 -3.06
CA PRO A 326 15.26 20.66 -2.16
C PRO A 326 14.96 20.89 -0.68
N LEU A 327 13.89 21.63 -0.39
CA LEU A 327 13.46 21.99 0.96
C LEU A 327 12.07 21.44 1.20
N ARG A 328 11.85 20.13 0.98
CA ARG A 328 10.55 19.42 1.09
C ARG A 328 9.59 20.11 2.07
N PRO A 329 8.74 21.05 1.62
CA PRO A 329 7.60 21.44 2.41
C PRO A 329 6.70 20.21 2.35
N GLU A 330 6.09 19.83 3.46
CA GLU A 330 5.32 18.60 3.63
C GLU A 330 3.97 18.67 2.88
N ASN A 331 4.02 18.95 1.59
CA ASN A 331 2.89 18.88 0.68
C ASN A 331 2.77 17.43 0.20
N ILE A 332 2.37 16.62 1.15
CA ILE A 332 2.07 15.20 1.01
C ILE A 332 0.58 15.04 0.65
N SER A 333 0.19 13.89 0.11
CA SER A 333 -1.21 13.62 -0.24
C SER A 333 -2.12 13.88 0.95
N ARG A 334 -3.32 14.44 0.76
CA ARG A 334 -4.29 14.70 1.84
C ARG A 334 -5.54 13.82 1.77
N SER A 335 -5.53 12.87 0.83
CA SER A 335 -6.58 11.89 0.61
C SER A 335 -5.99 10.69 -0.13
N TYR A 336 -6.68 9.55 -0.09
CA TYR A 336 -6.22 8.38 -0.84
C TYR A 336 -6.23 8.61 -2.36
N ALA A 337 -7.19 9.39 -2.88
CA ALA A 337 -7.22 9.74 -4.30
C ALA A 337 -5.99 10.55 -4.74
N GLU A 338 -5.52 11.48 -3.89
CA GLU A 338 -4.27 12.20 -4.13
C GLU A 338 -3.05 11.29 -4.01
N LEU A 339 -3.07 10.33 -3.08
CA LEU A 339 -2.01 9.34 -2.90
C LEU A 339 -1.90 8.42 -4.12
N ASP A 340 -3.02 7.87 -4.61
CA ASP A 340 -3.08 7.06 -5.83
C ASP A 340 -2.56 7.84 -7.05
N THR A 341 -3.04 9.07 -7.23
CA THR A 341 -2.55 9.97 -8.30
C THR A 341 -1.04 10.20 -8.19
N SER A 342 -0.54 10.35 -6.96
CA SER A 342 0.90 10.48 -6.70
C SER A 342 1.66 9.23 -7.12
N TYR A 343 1.20 8.03 -6.75
CA TYR A 343 1.84 6.78 -7.17
C TYR A 343 1.90 6.65 -8.70
N GLN A 344 0.79 6.92 -9.40
CA GLN A 344 0.75 6.88 -10.87
C GLN A 344 1.70 7.88 -11.52
N ASN A 345 1.83 9.07 -10.93
CA ASN A 345 2.82 10.08 -11.34
C ASN A 345 4.26 9.58 -11.14
N GLN A 346 4.54 8.95 -10.00
CA GLN A 346 5.85 8.38 -9.67
C GLN A 346 6.21 7.23 -10.61
N TRP A 347 5.28 6.31 -10.88
CA TRP A 347 5.48 5.20 -11.83
C TRP A 347 5.84 5.73 -13.23
N SER A 348 5.11 6.75 -13.69
CA SER A 348 5.35 7.38 -14.99
C SER A 348 6.71 8.07 -15.09
N TRP A 349 7.21 8.62 -13.97
CA TRP A 349 8.54 9.20 -13.92
C TRP A 349 9.63 8.13 -13.86
N MET A 350 9.46 7.11 -13.01
CA MET A 350 10.39 5.99 -12.91
C MET A 350 10.54 5.26 -14.23
N GLN A 351 9.45 5.06 -14.97
CA GLN A 351 9.48 4.47 -16.31
C GLN A 351 10.42 5.20 -17.28
N LYS A 352 10.58 6.53 -17.14
CA LYS A 352 11.43 7.35 -18.02
C LYS A 352 12.86 7.51 -17.52
N ASN A 353 13.08 7.38 -16.22
CA ASN A 353 14.33 7.79 -15.57
C ASN A 353 15.10 6.63 -14.94
N ALA A 354 14.45 5.50 -14.65
CA ALA A 354 15.09 4.35 -14.03
C ALA A 354 15.70 3.42 -15.08
N SER A 355 16.93 2.99 -14.82
CA SER A 355 17.58 1.89 -15.53
C SER A 355 17.26 0.57 -14.83
N GLY A 356 17.21 -0.52 -15.60
CA GLY A 356 16.97 -1.85 -15.07
C GLY A 356 15.50 -2.12 -14.77
N ILE A 357 15.24 -3.00 -13.80
CA ILE A 357 13.89 -3.47 -13.45
C ILE A 357 13.18 -2.44 -12.58
N TYR A 358 11.87 -2.29 -12.73
CA TYR A 358 11.05 -1.51 -11.81
C TYR A 358 9.96 -2.39 -11.20
N VAL A 359 10.19 -2.88 -9.98
CA VAL A 359 9.18 -3.64 -9.23
C VAL A 359 8.12 -2.63 -8.79
N THR A 360 6.91 -2.72 -9.36
CA THR A 360 5.90 -1.66 -9.28
C THR A 360 5.42 -1.51 -7.83
N PRO A 361 5.66 -0.37 -7.16
CA PRO A 361 5.18 -0.14 -5.80
C PRO A 361 3.68 0.11 -5.77
N ILE A 362 2.97 -0.50 -4.84
CA ILE A 362 1.51 -0.41 -4.67
C ILE A 362 1.21 -0.08 -3.20
N THR A 363 0.16 0.68 -2.89
CA THR A 363 -0.20 1.01 -1.50
C THR A 363 -1.69 0.83 -1.19
N SER A 364 -1.98 0.36 0.03
CA SER A 364 -3.35 0.39 0.59
C SER A 364 -3.67 1.71 1.30
N GLY A 365 -2.70 2.60 1.49
CA GLY A 365 -2.92 3.93 2.03
C GLY A 365 -1.87 4.35 3.06
N TRP A 366 -2.15 5.46 3.73
CA TRP A 366 -1.33 6.02 4.79
C TRP A 366 -2.20 6.69 5.86
N ASP A 367 -1.90 6.38 7.12
CA ASP A 367 -2.46 6.96 8.34
C ASP A 367 -1.54 6.62 9.52
N LYS A 368 -0.62 7.54 9.83
CA LYS A 368 0.42 7.37 10.87
C LYS A 368 -0.06 7.80 12.26
N ARG A 369 -1.35 8.10 12.45
CA ARG A 369 -1.89 8.56 13.76
C ARG A 369 -1.53 7.64 14.94
N PRO A 370 -1.52 6.29 14.83
CA PRO A 370 -1.08 5.45 15.94
C PRO A 370 0.37 5.65 16.35
N TRP A 371 1.21 6.20 15.48
CA TRP A 371 2.61 6.50 15.74
C TRP A 371 2.88 8.01 15.90
N GLY A 372 1.87 8.78 16.29
CA GLY A 372 2.00 10.21 16.59
C GLY A 372 1.64 11.13 15.42
N GLY A 373 1.18 10.56 14.31
CA GLY A 373 0.68 11.31 13.17
C GLY A 373 1.77 11.85 12.25
N SER A 374 1.31 12.31 11.09
CA SER A 374 2.09 13.06 10.12
C SER A 374 2.14 14.54 10.53
N LYS A 375 3.19 15.25 10.10
CA LYS A 375 3.32 16.67 10.46
C LYS A 375 2.29 17.55 9.77
N ASP A 376 1.87 17.22 8.54
CA ASP A 376 0.55 17.64 8.03
C ASP A 376 -0.48 16.58 8.46
N PRO A 377 -1.40 16.89 9.41
CA PRO A 377 -2.38 15.92 9.89
C PRO A 377 -3.33 15.42 8.81
N LEU A 378 -3.57 16.22 7.75
CA LEU A 378 -4.43 15.79 6.64
C LEU A 378 -3.79 14.66 5.83
N HIS A 379 -2.48 14.45 5.95
CA HIS A 379 -1.84 13.30 5.30
C HIS A 379 -2.38 11.97 5.80
N ASP A 380 -2.72 11.92 7.07
CA ASP A 380 -3.21 10.71 7.72
C ASP A 380 -4.67 10.37 7.32
N ASP A 381 -5.29 11.19 6.46
CA ASP A 381 -6.55 10.89 5.79
C ASP A 381 -6.32 10.22 4.41
N SER A 382 -5.08 9.82 4.10
CA SER A 382 -4.72 9.09 2.87
C SER A 382 -4.97 7.57 2.97
N ARG A 383 -5.99 7.15 3.71
CA ARG A 383 -6.39 5.74 3.83
C ARG A 383 -7.44 5.39 2.79
N SER A 384 -7.31 4.24 2.14
CA SER A 384 -8.32 3.75 1.20
C SER A 384 -9.52 3.08 1.86
N THR A 385 -10.56 2.90 1.06
CA THR A 385 -11.53 1.81 1.17
C THR A 385 -11.12 0.65 0.25
N PRO A 386 -11.66 -0.58 0.42
CA PRO A 386 -11.41 -1.67 -0.53
C PRO A 386 -11.71 -1.30 -1.99
N GLY A 387 -12.75 -0.50 -2.24
CA GLY A 387 -13.10 -0.06 -3.60
C GLY A 387 -12.05 0.90 -4.20
N GLU A 388 -11.52 1.82 -3.42
CA GLU A 388 -10.46 2.72 -3.87
C GLU A 388 -9.14 1.96 -4.06
N PHE A 389 -8.82 1.02 -3.16
CA PHE A 389 -7.66 0.14 -3.32
C PHE A 389 -7.76 -0.70 -4.60
N ARG A 390 -8.95 -1.21 -4.94
CA ARG A 390 -9.18 -1.89 -6.21
C ARG A 390 -8.86 -1.01 -7.41
N ASN A 391 -9.23 0.26 -7.38
CA ASN A 391 -8.91 1.20 -8.47
C ASN A 391 -7.40 1.42 -8.60
N HIS A 392 -6.70 1.56 -7.47
CA HIS A 392 -5.24 1.64 -7.45
C HIS A 392 -4.56 0.38 -8.01
N LEU A 393 -5.06 -0.81 -7.63
CA LEU A 393 -4.58 -2.10 -8.18
C LEU A 393 -4.80 -2.19 -9.70
N LEU A 394 -5.96 -1.76 -10.20
CA LEU A 394 -6.23 -1.71 -11.65
C LEU A 394 -5.27 -0.76 -12.38
N ALA A 395 -4.95 0.39 -11.79
CA ALA A 395 -3.96 1.32 -12.34
C ALA A 395 -2.56 0.67 -12.36
N ALA A 396 -2.16 -0.01 -11.29
CA ALA A 396 -0.90 -0.74 -11.22
C ALA A 396 -0.83 -1.85 -12.27
N ARG A 397 -1.89 -2.64 -12.43
CA ARG A 397 -2.00 -3.68 -13.46
C ARG A 397 -1.84 -3.10 -14.87
N SER A 398 -2.54 -2.01 -15.16
CA SER A 398 -2.43 -1.29 -16.44
C SER A 398 -0.99 -0.83 -16.72
N PHE A 399 -0.31 -0.28 -15.71
CA PHE A 399 1.10 0.10 -15.83
C PHE A 399 2.02 -1.10 -16.07
N ILE A 400 1.83 -2.19 -15.33
CA ILE A 400 2.60 -3.43 -15.46
C ILE A 400 2.42 -4.04 -16.86
N ASP A 401 1.20 -4.13 -17.36
CA ASP A 401 0.90 -4.69 -18.68
C ASP A 401 1.41 -3.80 -19.81
N LYS A 402 1.46 -2.48 -19.60
CA LYS A 402 2.03 -1.54 -20.56
C LYS A 402 3.56 -1.63 -20.64
N TYR A 403 4.23 -1.99 -19.54
CA TYR A 403 5.69 -2.06 -19.47
C TYR A 403 6.19 -3.41 -18.91
N PRO A 404 5.88 -4.55 -19.57
CA PRO A 404 6.12 -5.88 -19.01
C PRO A 404 7.60 -6.23 -18.91
N THR A 405 8.45 -5.71 -19.80
CA THR A 405 9.91 -5.89 -19.73
C THR A 405 10.53 -5.10 -18.58
N LEU A 406 10.11 -3.84 -18.42
CA LEU A 406 10.57 -2.97 -17.34
C LEU A 406 10.16 -3.55 -15.98
N THR A 407 8.90 -3.94 -15.83
CA THR A 407 8.38 -4.39 -14.54
C THR A 407 8.66 -5.86 -14.25
N ARG A 408 9.03 -6.64 -15.28
CA ARG A 408 9.10 -8.11 -15.23
C ARG A 408 7.77 -8.73 -14.72
N ARG A 409 6.66 -8.02 -14.90
CA ARG A 409 5.33 -8.32 -14.35
C ARG A 409 5.28 -8.44 -12.82
N MET A 410 6.19 -7.75 -12.13
CA MET A 410 6.27 -7.72 -10.67
C MET A 410 5.66 -6.45 -10.07
N GLY A 411 4.93 -6.63 -8.97
CA GLY A 411 4.46 -5.56 -8.11
C GLY A 411 4.65 -5.92 -6.65
N VAL A 412 4.87 -4.91 -5.80
CA VAL A 412 5.01 -5.12 -4.34
C VAL A 412 4.12 -4.12 -3.60
N ILE A 413 3.27 -4.64 -2.74
CA ILE A 413 2.29 -3.88 -1.96
C ILE A 413 2.95 -3.49 -0.64
N CYS A 414 2.91 -2.20 -0.32
CA CYS A 414 3.03 -1.78 1.06
C CYS A 414 1.63 -1.68 1.70
N CYS A 415 1.39 -2.45 2.75
CA CYS A 415 2.22 -3.54 3.30
C CYS A 415 1.31 -4.62 3.88
N TRP A 416 1.86 -5.76 4.31
CA TRP A 416 1.05 -6.79 4.94
C TRP A 416 0.45 -6.26 6.24
N ASN A 417 1.31 -5.76 7.13
CA ASN A 417 0.97 -5.48 8.53
C ASN A 417 1.60 -4.19 9.08
N GLU A 418 1.72 -3.13 8.28
CA GLU A 418 2.13 -1.79 8.78
C GLU A 418 0.96 -1.07 9.49
N TYR A 419 0.47 -1.67 10.58
CA TYR A 419 -0.63 -1.10 11.37
C TYR A 419 -0.29 0.24 12.01
N GLY A 420 0.99 0.60 12.10
CA GLY A 420 1.42 1.89 12.58
C GLY A 420 1.27 3.02 11.59
N GLU A 421 1.74 2.76 10.36
CA GLU A 421 1.72 3.70 9.24
C GLU A 421 0.38 3.73 8.51
N GLY A 422 -0.50 2.76 8.75
CA GLY A 422 -1.81 2.68 8.10
C GLY A 422 -1.75 2.06 6.70
N SER A 423 -0.58 1.60 6.26
CA SER A 423 -0.36 0.86 5.01
C SER A 423 -0.46 -0.65 5.26
N PHE A 424 -1.63 -1.19 5.59
CA PHE A 424 -1.79 -2.64 5.81
C PHE A 424 -2.89 -3.24 4.92
N ILE A 425 -2.74 -4.52 4.56
CA ILE A 425 -3.75 -5.32 3.84
C ILE A 425 -4.14 -6.59 4.60
N GLU A 426 -3.45 -6.91 5.70
CA GLU A 426 -3.79 -8.05 6.54
C GLU A 426 -5.23 -7.93 7.07
N PRO A 427 -6.02 -9.02 7.05
CA PRO A 427 -7.40 -8.98 7.50
C PRO A 427 -7.58 -8.40 8.90
N THR A 428 -8.51 -7.45 9.02
CA THR A 428 -8.94 -6.89 10.31
C THR A 428 -10.33 -7.37 10.67
N LYS A 429 -10.77 -7.15 11.91
CA LYS A 429 -12.16 -7.43 12.31
C LYS A 429 -13.19 -6.55 11.61
N VAL A 430 -12.79 -5.39 11.10
CA VAL A 430 -13.69 -4.45 10.40
C VAL A 430 -13.80 -4.79 8.91
N ASP A 431 -12.66 -4.97 8.25
CA ASP A 431 -12.63 -5.17 6.79
C ASP A 431 -12.60 -6.65 6.38
N GLY A 432 -12.27 -7.57 7.30
CA GLY A 432 -12.10 -8.97 6.98
C GLY A 432 -11.10 -9.14 5.83
N THR A 433 -11.43 -9.98 4.86
CA THR A 433 -10.59 -10.27 3.69
C THR A 433 -10.79 -9.31 2.52
N LYS A 434 -11.60 -8.25 2.65
CA LYS A 434 -12.02 -7.41 1.51
C LYS A 434 -10.86 -6.80 0.72
N TYR A 435 -9.77 -6.40 1.38
CA TYR A 435 -8.56 -5.90 0.70
C TYR A 435 -7.88 -7.00 -0.12
N LEU A 436 -7.76 -8.20 0.45
CA LEU A 436 -7.14 -9.35 -0.21
C LEU A 436 -7.98 -9.83 -1.40
N GLU A 437 -9.32 -9.80 -1.28
CA GLU A 437 -10.24 -10.09 -2.38
C GLU A 437 -9.96 -9.19 -3.58
N GLN A 438 -9.65 -7.90 -3.38
CA GLN A 438 -9.32 -7.00 -4.49
C GLN A 438 -8.04 -7.42 -5.21
N ILE A 439 -7.03 -7.91 -4.47
CA ILE A 439 -5.77 -8.39 -5.06
C ILE A 439 -6.05 -9.61 -5.93
N ARG A 440 -6.79 -10.59 -5.41
CA ARG A 440 -7.21 -11.77 -6.16
C ARG A 440 -8.00 -11.40 -7.40
N ASP A 441 -8.97 -10.51 -7.29
CA ASP A 441 -9.85 -10.17 -8.41
C ASP A 441 -9.12 -9.37 -9.51
N VAL A 442 -8.05 -8.64 -9.17
CA VAL A 442 -7.27 -7.85 -10.12
C VAL A 442 -6.09 -8.64 -10.71
N PHE A 443 -5.34 -9.37 -9.89
CA PHE A 443 -4.09 -10.03 -10.28
C PHE A 443 -4.15 -11.57 -10.25
N GLY A 444 -5.16 -12.14 -9.59
CA GLY A 444 -5.38 -13.58 -9.59
C GLY A 444 -5.65 -14.08 -10.99
N THR A 445 -5.26 -15.33 -11.24
CA THR A 445 -5.69 -16.05 -12.44
C THR A 445 -7.17 -16.36 -12.29
N ASN A 446 -8.03 -15.80 -13.15
CA ASN A 446 -9.43 -16.25 -13.25
C ASN A 446 -9.41 -17.75 -13.56
N THR A 447 -9.63 -18.58 -12.56
CA THR A 447 -10.10 -19.94 -12.78
C THR A 447 -11.59 -19.84 -13.02
N ASP A 448 -11.97 -19.49 -14.24
CA ASP A 448 -13.31 -19.79 -14.76
C ASP A 448 -13.41 -21.28 -15.07
#